data_AF-K9MZR2-F1
#
_entry.id   AF-K9MZR2-F1
#
_cell.length_a   1.000
_cell.length_b   1.000
_cell.length_c   1.000
_cell.angle_alpha   90.00
_cell.angle_beta   90.00
_cell.angle_gamma   90.00
#
_symmetry.space_group_name_H-M   'P 1'
#
loop_
_entity.id
_entity.type
_entity.pdbx_description
1 polymer ?
#
loop_
_entity_poly.entity_id
_entity_poly.type
_entity_poly.pdbx_seq_one_letter_code
_entity_poly.pdbx_strand_id
1 'polypeptide(L)'
;FVYVNGVLELKRIDQALPMDQLHPDSTTGCVGAVIGNVLSSPLEQRRLRPLNSFMIFRSFCAPMFPGIPQKVKSMAISEMWQDDTLKSHWAVLAKAYTVIRDHFHVDTPSLSAFVDLCLPLMGFLSRQQYLTLSGWIVQPSGTSLSLRKIGTSRLDTLHPPIIAVDQVVKHCTANNYAQKRDEEWHKHILENGAVFAVDPSFSATIPEPQNWVFNDV
;
A
#
# COMPACT_ATOMS: atom_id res chain seq x y z
N PHE A 1 -22.95 9.77 7.72
CA PHE A 1 -24.06 8.88 7.36
C PHE A 1 -24.64 8.29 8.63
N VAL A 2 -25.97 8.26 8.78
CA VAL A 2 -26.65 7.58 9.89
C VAL A 2 -27.59 6.54 9.28
N TYR A 3 -27.55 5.31 9.77
CA TYR A 3 -28.45 4.24 9.35
C TYR A 3 -29.78 4.38 10.09
N VAL A 4 -30.86 4.67 9.37
CA VAL A 4 -32.22 4.61 9.91
C VAL A 4 -33.09 3.88 8.90
N ASN A 5 -33.76 2.81 9.33
CA ASN A 5 -34.77 2.06 8.55
C ASN A 5 -34.32 1.55 7.16
N GLY A 6 -33.07 1.08 7.03
CA GLY A 6 -32.63 0.33 5.85
C GLY A 6 -32.46 1.12 4.55
N VAL A 7 -32.53 2.47 4.60
CA VAL A 7 -32.27 3.35 3.46
C VAL A 7 -31.15 4.34 3.82
N LEU A 8 -30.15 4.44 2.95
CA LEU A 8 -29.02 5.37 3.08
C LEU A 8 -29.42 6.73 2.50
N GLU A 9 -29.84 7.67 3.35
CA GLU A 9 -30.10 9.05 2.92
C GLU A 9 -28.89 9.97 3.15
N LEU A 10 -28.61 10.79 2.13
CA LEU A 10 -27.60 11.85 2.16
C LEU A 10 -28.22 13.09 2.83
N LYS A 11 -27.85 13.42 4.07
CA LYS A 11 -28.14 14.76 4.61
C LYS A 11 -27.19 15.76 3.95
N ARG A 12 -27.75 16.64 3.11
CA ARG A 12 -27.11 17.89 2.67
C ARG A 12 -26.66 18.68 3.90
N ILE A 13 -25.39 19.03 3.94
CA ILE A 13 -24.83 19.97 4.90
C ILE A 13 -25.06 21.36 4.31
N ASP A 14 -26.22 21.94 4.57
CA ASP A 14 -26.48 23.36 4.35
C ASP A 14 -26.93 23.95 5.69
N GLN A 15 -25.97 24.49 6.45
CA GLN A 15 -26.15 25.58 7.41
C GLN A 15 -24.80 25.92 8.06
N ALA A 16 -24.13 26.92 7.50
CA ALA A 16 -23.09 27.67 8.19
C ALA A 16 -23.77 28.74 9.06
N LEU A 17 -23.39 28.83 10.34
CA LEU A 17 -23.65 29.96 11.23
C LEU A 17 -22.48 30.06 12.26
N PRO A 18 -22.23 31.25 12.84
CA PRO A 18 -20.95 31.94 12.70
C PRO A 18 -20.08 31.92 13.97
N MET A 19 -18.86 32.42 13.76
CA MET A 19 -17.79 32.71 14.73
C MET A 19 -18.26 33.66 15.84
N ASP A 20 -18.21 33.22 17.11
CA ASP A 20 -17.60 33.96 18.24
C ASP A 20 -17.88 33.24 19.57
N GLN A 21 -16.82 33.02 20.36
CA GLN A 21 -16.71 33.22 21.82
C GLN A 21 -15.53 32.38 22.37
N LEU A 22 -14.38 33.05 22.49
CA LEU A 22 -13.24 32.70 23.35
C LEU A 22 -13.61 32.94 24.82
N HIS A 23 -13.34 31.99 25.72
CA HIS A 23 -12.42 32.08 26.89
C HIS A 23 -12.35 30.71 27.62
N PRO A 24 -11.45 30.48 28.59
CA PRO A 24 -10.42 29.43 28.54
C PRO A 24 -10.56 28.49 29.75
N ASP A 25 -9.51 27.71 30.00
CA ASP A 25 -9.28 26.93 31.21
C ASP A 25 -9.99 25.56 31.26
N SER A 26 -9.36 24.59 30.62
CA SER A 26 -9.09 23.34 31.33
C SER A 26 -7.79 22.71 30.84
N THR A 27 -6.78 22.87 31.69
CA THR A 27 -5.44 22.30 31.63
C THR A 27 -5.45 20.78 31.44
N THR A 28 -5.01 20.31 30.28
CA THR A 28 -4.24 19.07 30.13
C THR A 28 -3.37 19.29 28.87
N GLY A 29 -2.17 19.85 28.97
CA GLY A 29 -1.07 19.21 29.67
C GLY A 29 -0.42 18.09 28.85
N CYS A 30 -0.59 18.03 27.53
CA CYS A 30 0.28 17.24 26.67
C CYS A 30 1.58 18.03 26.48
N VAL A 31 2.56 17.73 27.32
CA VAL A 31 3.95 18.15 27.13
C VAL A 31 4.37 17.66 25.74
N GLY A 32 4.39 18.59 24.78
CA GLY A 32 5.05 18.37 23.50
C GLY A 32 6.53 18.20 23.80
N ALA A 33 6.96 16.95 23.96
CA ALA A 33 8.36 16.62 23.95
C ALA A 33 8.95 17.22 22.68
N VAL A 34 9.87 18.16 22.86
CA VAL A 34 10.77 18.66 21.83
C VAL A 34 11.57 17.46 21.35
N ILE A 35 11.03 16.76 20.34
CA ILE A 35 11.78 15.76 19.62
C ILE A 35 12.69 16.58 18.72
N GLY A 36 13.95 16.71 19.13
CA GLY A 36 14.99 17.28 18.30
C GLY A 36 14.92 16.66 16.91
N ASN A 37 15.10 17.49 15.88
CA ASN A 37 15.33 17.07 14.50
C ASN A 37 16.59 16.20 14.43
N VAL A 38 16.49 14.95 14.88
CA VAL A 38 17.40 13.88 14.47
C VAL A 38 16.90 13.52 13.09
N LEU A 39 17.54 14.10 12.06
CA LEU A 39 17.36 13.64 10.68
C LEU A 39 17.46 12.11 10.72
N SER A 40 16.33 11.44 10.47
CA SER A 40 16.30 9.99 10.37
C SER A 40 17.38 9.59 9.38
N SER A 41 18.09 8.48 9.62
CA SER A 41 19.17 8.08 8.71
C SER A 41 18.64 8.08 7.26
N PRO A 42 19.44 8.42 6.24
CA PRO A 42 18.98 8.43 4.84
C PRO A 42 18.34 7.11 4.40
N LEU A 43 18.70 6.00 5.04
CA LEU A 43 18.05 4.69 4.89
C LEU A 43 16.61 4.69 5.44
N GLU A 44 16.40 5.22 6.65
CA GLU A 44 15.06 5.40 7.23
C GLU A 44 14.20 6.39 6.42
N GLN A 45 14.81 7.43 5.83
CA GLN A 45 14.11 8.38 4.95
C GLN A 45 13.63 7.72 3.65
N ARG A 46 14.30 6.66 3.19
CA ARG A 46 13.92 5.90 1.99
C ARG A 46 12.88 4.81 2.25
N ARG A 47 12.61 4.47 3.53
CA ARG A 47 11.63 3.45 3.88
C ARG A 47 10.23 3.94 3.54
N LEU A 48 9.70 3.37 2.46
CA LEU A 48 8.32 3.60 2.07
C LEU A 48 7.39 2.89 3.06
N ARG A 49 6.14 3.35 3.15
CA ARG A 49 5.15 2.72 4.04
C ARG A 49 5.10 1.19 3.82
N PRO A 50 5.03 0.38 4.89
CA PRO A 50 4.90 -1.07 4.77
C PRO A 50 3.70 -1.44 3.89
N LEU A 51 3.88 -2.44 3.03
CA LEU A 51 2.80 -2.90 2.17
C LEU A 51 1.76 -3.70 2.97
N ASN A 52 0.48 -3.42 2.71
CA ASN A 52 -0.62 -4.18 3.27
C ASN A 52 -0.79 -5.52 2.54
N SER A 53 -1.04 -6.62 3.27
CA SER A 53 -1.26 -7.97 2.72
C SER A 53 -2.41 -8.03 1.71
N PHE A 54 -3.47 -7.25 1.93
CA PHE A 54 -4.57 -7.14 0.98
C PHE A 54 -4.13 -6.58 -0.39
N MET A 55 -3.08 -5.75 -0.45
CA MET A 55 -2.57 -5.23 -1.72
C MET A 55 -1.89 -6.33 -2.55
N ILE A 56 -1.19 -7.27 -1.89
CA ILE A 56 -0.66 -8.48 -2.53
C ILE A 56 -1.81 -9.32 -3.06
N PHE A 57 -2.78 -9.64 -2.20
CA PHE A 57 -3.94 -10.44 -2.55
C PHE A 57 -4.74 -9.85 -3.73
N ARG A 58 -5.00 -8.53 -3.68
CA ARG A 58 -5.68 -7.82 -4.77
C ARG A 58 -4.90 -7.91 -6.09
N SER A 59 -3.57 -7.79 -6.03
CA SER A 59 -2.73 -7.93 -7.22
C SER A 59 -2.80 -9.34 -7.80
N PHE A 60 -2.93 -10.37 -6.96
CA PHE A 60 -3.15 -11.75 -7.39
C PHE A 60 -4.53 -11.96 -8.05
N CYS A 61 -5.60 -11.39 -7.48
CA CYS A 61 -6.96 -11.60 -7.97
C CYS A 61 -7.35 -10.73 -9.16
N ALA A 62 -6.83 -9.50 -9.28
CA ALA A 62 -7.27 -8.56 -10.32
C ALA A 62 -7.21 -9.10 -11.77
N PRO A 63 -6.20 -9.91 -12.16
CA PRO A 63 -6.12 -10.54 -13.47
C PRO A 63 -7.15 -11.66 -13.72
N MET A 64 -7.80 -12.21 -12.69
CA MET A 64 -8.83 -13.26 -12.83
C MET A 64 -10.10 -12.76 -13.55
N PHE A 65 -10.26 -11.44 -13.63
CA PHE A 65 -11.51 -10.78 -14.01
C PHE A 65 -11.31 -9.86 -15.22
N PRO A 66 -10.89 -10.36 -16.39
CA PRO A 66 -10.77 -9.55 -17.59
C PRO A 66 -12.17 -9.10 -18.06
N GLY A 67 -12.30 -7.85 -18.50
CA GLY A 67 -13.55 -7.31 -19.03
C GLY A 67 -14.69 -7.10 -18.01
N ILE A 68 -14.50 -7.47 -16.75
CA ILE A 68 -15.47 -7.22 -15.68
C ILE A 68 -15.36 -5.76 -15.19
N PRO A 69 -16.48 -5.04 -15.01
CA PRO A 69 -16.48 -3.69 -14.45
C PRO A 69 -15.76 -3.60 -13.10
N GLN A 70 -14.97 -2.54 -12.91
CA GLN A 70 -14.11 -2.36 -11.73
C GLN A 70 -14.88 -2.39 -10.40
N LYS A 71 -16.13 -1.89 -10.38
CA LYS A 71 -17.01 -1.94 -9.20
C LYS A 71 -17.29 -3.38 -8.77
N VAL A 72 -17.71 -4.22 -9.71
CA VAL A 72 -18.03 -5.64 -9.47
C VAL A 72 -16.77 -6.41 -9.08
N LYS A 73 -15.65 -6.14 -9.75
CA LYS A 73 -14.34 -6.72 -9.42
C LYS A 73 -13.93 -6.41 -7.98
N SER A 74 -14.04 -5.15 -7.57
CA SER A 74 -13.61 -4.72 -6.22
C SER A 74 -14.48 -5.33 -5.12
N MET A 75 -15.79 -5.48 -5.37
CA MET A 75 -16.71 -6.18 -4.48
C MET A 75 -16.34 -7.65 -4.33
N ALA A 76 -16.17 -8.38 -5.45
CA ALA A 76 -15.80 -9.79 -5.44
C ALA A 76 -14.47 -10.06 -4.72
N ILE A 77 -13.43 -9.25 -5.00
CA ILE A 77 -12.13 -9.36 -4.31
C ILE A 77 -12.28 -9.13 -2.80
N SER A 78 -13.11 -8.17 -2.39
CA SER A 78 -13.32 -7.88 -0.96
C SER A 78 -14.00 -9.04 -0.25
N GLU A 79 -14.98 -9.67 -0.87
CA GLU A 79 -15.63 -10.89 -0.34
C GLU A 79 -14.67 -12.08 -0.31
N MET A 80 -13.94 -12.33 -1.39
CA MET A 80 -12.93 -13.40 -1.43
C MET A 80 -11.88 -13.21 -0.34
N TRP A 81 -11.51 -11.96 -0.03
CA TRP A 81 -10.61 -11.68 1.09
C TRP A 81 -11.23 -12.06 2.43
N GLN A 82 -12.52 -11.79 2.69
CA GLN A 82 -13.12 -12.19 3.97
C GLN A 82 -13.13 -13.71 4.15
N ASP A 83 -13.38 -14.44 3.07
CA ASP A 83 -13.43 -15.91 3.06
C ASP A 83 -12.03 -16.57 2.98
N ASP A 84 -10.96 -15.80 2.80
CA ASP A 84 -9.60 -16.32 2.61
C ASP A 84 -8.97 -16.84 3.91
N THR A 85 -8.50 -18.08 3.88
CA THR A 85 -7.79 -18.75 4.97
C THR A 85 -6.28 -18.52 4.94
N LEU A 86 -5.74 -17.96 3.84
CA LEU A 86 -4.31 -17.81 3.58
C LEU A 86 -3.76 -16.41 3.91
N LYS A 87 -4.49 -15.64 4.73
CA LYS A 87 -4.13 -14.27 5.15
C LYS A 87 -2.71 -14.16 5.70
N SER A 88 -2.25 -15.20 6.41
CA SER A 88 -0.89 -15.28 6.96
C SER A 88 0.17 -15.33 5.86
N HIS A 89 -0.03 -16.15 4.81
CA HIS A 89 0.86 -16.21 3.65
C HIS A 89 0.93 -14.88 2.91
N TRP A 90 -0.22 -14.24 2.70
CA TRP A 90 -0.26 -12.90 2.08
C TRP A 90 0.47 -11.85 2.91
N ALA A 91 0.43 -11.95 4.25
CA ALA A 91 1.19 -11.08 5.15
C ALA A 91 2.71 -11.33 5.07
N VAL A 92 3.14 -12.59 4.97
CA VAL A 92 4.55 -12.95 4.74
C VAL A 92 5.05 -12.35 3.43
N LEU A 93 4.30 -12.49 2.34
CA LEU A 93 4.64 -11.91 1.04
C LEU A 93 4.71 -10.38 1.09
N ALA A 94 3.77 -9.71 1.76
CA ALA A 94 3.78 -8.25 1.88
C ALA A 94 4.99 -7.74 2.68
N LYS A 95 5.36 -8.45 3.75
CA LYS A 95 6.57 -8.16 4.52
C LYS A 95 7.83 -8.39 3.67
N ALA A 96 7.92 -9.50 2.95
CA ALA A 96 9.04 -9.78 2.06
C ALA A 96 9.19 -8.73 0.96
N TYR A 97 8.09 -8.33 0.32
CA TYR A 97 8.10 -7.26 -0.68
C TYR A 97 8.57 -5.92 -0.11
N THR A 98 8.12 -5.57 1.09
CA THR A 98 8.58 -4.36 1.81
C THR A 98 10.09 -4.42 2.02
N VAL A 99 10.62 -5.55 2.50
CA VAL A 99 12.06 -5.75 2.70
C VAL A 99 12.84 -5.62 1.39
N ILE A 100 12.37 -6.26 0.31
CA ILE A 100 13.00 -6.23 -1.02
C ILE A 100 13.05 -4.79 -1.55
N ARG A 101 11.91 -4.11 -1.56
CA ARG A 101 11.80 -2.73 -2.05
C ARG A 101 12.70 -1.76 -1.28
N ASP A 102 12.79 -1.92 0.04
CA ASP A 102 13.54 -0.99 0.89
C ASP A 102 15.06 -1.24 0.78
N HIS A 103 15.51 -2.50 0.76
CA HIS A 103 16.93 -2.87 0.90
C HIS A 103 17.61 -3.32 -0.41
N PHE A 104 16.87 -3.74 -1.43
CA PHE A 104 17.44 -4.29 -2.66
C PHE A 104 17.33 -3.30 -3.83
N HIS A 105 18.09 -3.53 -4.89
CA HIS A 105 17.86 -2.90 -6.17
C HIS A 105 16.87 -3.75 -6.98
N VAL A 106 15.82 -3.11 -7.49
CA VAL A 106 14.80 -3.74 -8.33
C VAL A 106 14.62 -2.84 -9.54
N ASP A 107 15.03 -3.31 -10.72
CA ASP A 107 15.04 -2.51 -11.95
C ASP A 107 13.64 -1.98 -12.30
N THR A 108 12.63 -2.84 -12.17
CA THR A 108 11.22 -2.49 -12.42
C THR A 108 10.35 -3.05 -11.29
N PRO A 109 10.04 -2.24 -10.26
CA PRO A 109 9.25 -2.71 -9.12
C PRO A 109 7.78 -2.90 -9.54
N SER A 110 7.45 -4.12 -9.98
CA SER A 110 6.09 -4.53 -10.28
C SER A 110 5.59 -5.51 -9.23
N LEU A 111 4.51 -5.13 -8.54
CA LEU A 111 3.86 -5.98 -7.54
C LEU A 111 3.29 -7.24 -8.17
N SER A 112 2.74 -7.13 -9.39
CA SER A 112 2.20 -8.28 -10.11
C SER A 112 3.30 -9.29 -10.45
N ALA A 113 4.46 -8.81 -10.93
CA ALA A 113 5.59 -9.68 -11.25
C ALA A 113 6.15 -10.38 -9.99
N PHE A 114 6.22 -9.66 -8.87
CA PHE A 114 6.61 -10.24 -7.58
C PHE A 114 5.65 -11.35 -7.14
N VAL A 115 4.35 -11.08 -7.20
CA VAL A 115 3.31 -12.06 -6.83
C VAL A 115 3.47 -13.31 -7.66
N ASP A 116 3.55 -13.18 -8.98
CA ASP A 116 3.65 -14.30 -9.91
C ASP A 116 4.91 -15.13 -9.68
N LEU A 117 6.03 -14.48 -9.36
CA LEU A 117 7.27 -15.15 -9.01
C LEU A 117 7.17 -15.97 -7.70
N CYS A 118 6.35 -15.51 -6.75
CA CYS A 118 6.22 -16.13 -5.43
C CYS A 118 5.08 -17.16 -5.33
N LEU A 119 4.17 -17.23 -6.30
CA LEU A 119 3.07 -18.22 -6.30
C LEU A 119 3.54 -19.68 -6.14
N PRO A 120 4.66 -20.13 -6.75
CA PRO A 120 5.15 -21.49 -6.55
C PRO A 120 5.52 -21.79 -5.09
N LEU A 121 5.98 -20.80 -4.32
CA LEU A 121 6.29 -20.97 -2.90
C LEU A 121 5.05 -21.26 -2.07
N MET A 122 3.87 -20.82 -2.52
CA MET A 122 2.59 -21.13 -1.89
C MET A 122 2.07 -22.54 -2.27
N GLY A 123 2.88 -23.41 -2.87
CA GLY A 123 2.49 -24.77 -3.21
C GLY A 123 1.52 -24.88 -4.40
N PHE A 124 1.46 -23.83 -5.23
CA PHE A 124 0.64 -23.69 -6.43
C PHE A 124 -0.86 -23.48 -6.16
N LEU A 125 -1.29 -22.22 -6.33
CA LEU A 125 -2.69 -21.86 -6.52
C LEU A 125 -2.79 -21.11 -7.84
N SER A 126 -3.16 -21.83 -8.91
CA SER A 126 -3.51 -21.15 -10.14
C SER A 126 -4.65 -20.18 -9.85
N ARG A 127 -4.62 -19.00 -10.46
CA ARG A 127 -5.65 -17.98 -10.23
C ARG A 127 -7.07 -18.53 -10.50
N GLN A 128 -7.19 -19.43 -11.47
CA GLN A 128 -8.45 -20.09 -11.84
C GLN A 128 -8.91 -21.15 -10.82
N GLN A 129 -7.99 -21.94 -10.25
CA GLN A 129 -8.32 -22.86 -9.15
C GLN A 129 -8.77 -22.09 -7.92
N TYR A 130 -8.06 -21.02 -7.58
CA TYR A 130 -8.43 -20.16 -6.45
C TYR A 130 -9.83 -19.55 -6.64
N LEU A 131 -10.13 -19.06 -7.85
CA LEU A 131 -11.44 -18.52 -8.19
C LEU A 131 -12.56 -19.57 -8.06
N THR A 132 -12.28 -20.80 -8.48
CA THR A 132 -13.23 -21.91 -8.39
C THR A 132 -13.50 -22.30 -6.93
N LEU A 133 -12.44 -22.38 -6.13
CA LEU A 133 -12.53 -22.71 -4.70
C LEU A 133 -13.19 -21.59 -3.89
N SER A 134 -13.02 -20.33 -4.27
CA SER A 134 -13.74 -19.22 -3.64
C SER A 134 -15.24 -19.18 -3.99
N GLY A 135 -15.71 -20.08 -4.86
CA GLY A 135 -17.12 -20.21 -5.23
C GLY A 135 -17.57 -19.17 -6.26
N TRP A 136 -16.64 -18.49 -6.92
CA TRP A 136 -16.94 -17.47 -7.92
C TRP A 136 -16.81 -18.02 -9.34
N ILE A 137 -17.69 -17.56 -10.23
CA ILE A 137 -17.60 -17.83 -11.67
C ILE A 137 -17.69 -16.52 -12.45
N VAL A 138 -16.99 -16.48 -13.58
CA VAL A 138 -17.21 -15.49 -14.63
C VAL A 138 -18.21 -16.06 -15.63
N GLN A 139 -19.36 -15.41 -15.79
CA GLN A 139 -20.42 -15.84 -16.71
C GLN A 139 -20.75 -14.73 -17.72
N PRO A 140 -20.99 -15.08 -18.99
CA PRO A 140 -21.56 -14.14 -19.95
C PRO A 140 -22.95 -13.66 -19.48
N SER A 141 -23.17 -12.36 -19.52
CA SER A 141 -24.44 -11.69 -19.27
C SER A 141 -24.76 -10.81 -20.49
N GLY A 142 -25.41 -11.42 -21.48
CA GLY A 142 -25.70 -10.78 -22.76
C GLY A 142 -24.42 -10.42 -23.51
N THR A 143 -24.22 -9.13 -23.78
CA THR A 143 -23.02 -8.58 -24.45
C THR A 143 -21.85 -8.31 -23.49
N SER A 144 -22.03 -8.55 -22.18
CA SER A 144 -21.05 -8.24 -21.14
C SER A 144 -20.65 -9.48 -20.34
N LEU A 145 -19.57 -9.42 -19.57
CA LEU A 145 -19.23 -10.45 -18.59
C LEU A 145 -19.73 -10.03 -17.21
N SER A 146 -20.21 -11.01 -16.44
CA SER A 146 -20.70 -10.85 -15.06
C SER A 146 -19.99 -11.81 -14.11
N LEU A 147 -19.96 -11.45 -12.83
CA LEU A 147 -19.46 -12.31 -11.75
C LEU A 147 -20.61 -12.77 -10.87
N ARG A 148 -20.64 -14.06 -10.57
CA ARG A 148 -21.63 -14.65 -9.67
C ARG A 148 -20.95 -15.57 -8.66
N LYS A 149 -21.35 -15.46 -7.40
CA LYS A 149 -21.03 -16.43 -6.35
C LYS A 149 -22.02 -17.58 -6.44
N ILE A 150 -21.56 -18.78 -6.78
CA ILE A 150 -22.41 -19.97 -7.00
C ILE A 150 -22.54 -20.82 -5.74
N GLY A 151 -21.56 -20.76 -4.83
CA GLY A 151 -21.57 -21.61 -3.65
C GLY A 151 -20.69 -21.10 -2.52
N THR A 152 -20.64 -21.90 -1.46
CA THR A 152 -19.79 -21.66 -0.28
C THR A 152 -18.32 -21.75 -0.67
N SER A 153 -17.51 -20.83 -0.14
CA SER A 153 -16.06 -20.87 -0.28
C SER A 153 -15.50 -22.16 0.31
N ARG A 154 -14.59 -22.81 -0.42
CA ARG A 154 -13.83 -24.01 -0.04
C ARG A 154 -12.34 -23.71 0.08
N LEU A 155 -11.99 -22.45 0.32
CA LEU A 155 -10.59 -22.02 0.49
C LEU A 155 -9.92 -22.63 1.72
N ASP A 156 -10.71 -23.11 2.69
CA ASP A 156 -10.27 -23.89 3.84
C ASP A 156 -9.61 -25.22 3.47
N THR A 157 -9.96 -25.80 2.31
CA THR A 157 -9.32 -27.03 1.82
C THR A 157 -7.88 -26.84 1.35
N LEU A 158 -7.43 -25.58 1.23
CA LEU A 158 -6.09 -25.24 0.79
C LEU A 158 -5.11 -25.33 1.96
N HIS A 159 -4.16 -26.24 1.83
CA HIS A 159 -3.06 -26.41 2.79
C HIS A 159 -1.72 -26.12 2.11
N PRO A 160 -1.42 -24.85 1.79
CA PRO A 160 -0.14 -24.49 1.24
C PRO A 160 0.97 -24.67 2.28
N PRO A 161 2.22 -24.93 1.84
CA PRO A 161 3.36 -25.03 2.75
C PRO A 161 3.55 -23.72 3.53
N ILE A 162 4.05 -23.83 4.75
CA ILE A 162 4.38 -22.67 5.58
C ILE A 162 5.62 -22.01 4.96
N ILE A 163 5.51 -20.72 4.64
CA ILE A 163 6.59 -19.92 4.06
C ILE A 163 7.07 -18.86 5.05
N ALA A 164 8.38 -18.65 5.09
CA ALA A 164 9.01 -17.60 5.88
C ALA A 164 9.49 -16.45 4.98
N VAL A 165 9.64 -15.27 5.57
CA VAL A 165 10.05 -14.05 4.85
C VAL A 165 11.44 -14.22 4.20
N ASP A 166 12.39 -14.85 4.91
CA ASP A 166 13.74 -15.05 4.38
C ASP A 166 13.76 -15.96 3.14
N GLN A 167 12.88 -16.95 3.10
CA GLN A 167 12.74 -17.86 1.96
C GLN A 167 12.24 -17.10 0.72
N VAL A 168 11.25 -16.22 0.89
CA VAL A 168 10.73 -15.38 -0.18
C VAL A 168 11.81 -14.43 -0.71
N VAL A 169 12.55 -13.77 0.18
CA VAL A 169 13.64 -12.86 -0.22
C VAL A 169 14.74 -13.63 -0.98
N LYS A 170 15.18 -14.78 -0.47
CA LYS A 170 16.17 -15.64 -1.14
C LYS A 170 15.69 -16.06 -2.54
N HIS A 171 14.43 -16.48 -2.65
CA HIS A 171 13.83 -16.86 -3.93
C HIS A 171 13.81 -15.70 -4.93
N CYS A 172 13.43 -14.50 -4.50
CA CYS A 172 13.45 -13.32 -5.36
C CYS A 172 14.86 -12.95 -5.83
N THR A 173 15.86 -13.03 -4.95
CA THR A 173 17.26 -12.77 -5.34
C THR A 173 17.81 -13.85 -6.28
N ALA A 174 17.50 -15.13 -6.04
CA ALA A 174 17.93 -16.24 -6.91
C ALA A 174 17.34 -16.16 -8.32
N ASN A 175 16.15 -15.57 -8.48
CA ASN A 175 15.48 -15.39 -9.78
C ASN A 175 15.75 -14.01 -10.41
N ASN A 176 16.78 -13.28 -9.96
CA ASN A 176 17.17 -11.96 -10.48
C ASN A 176 16.08 -10.89 -10.38
N TYR A 177 15.07 -11.06 -9.53
CA TYR A 177 14.08 -10.02 -9.28
C TYR A 177 14.62 -8.90 -8.40
N ALA A 178 15.52 -9.23 -7.47
CA ALA A 178 16.10 -8.30 -6.52
C ALA A 178 17.61 -8.53 -6.41
N GLN A 179 18.39 -7.53 -6.78
CA GLN A 179 19.84 -7.57 -6.64
C GLN A 179 20.23 -6.94 -5.31
N LYS A 180 21.23 -7.53 -4.63
CA LYS A 180 21.82 -6.88 -3.45
C LYS A 180 22.33 -5.52 -3.90
N ARG A 181 21.85 -4.47 -3.24
CA ARG A 181 22.33 -3.12 -3.51
C ARG A 181 23.79 -3.09 -3.04
N ASP A 182 24.72 -2.74 -3.92
CA ASP A 182 26.08 -2.41 -3.48
C ASP A 182 25.94 -1.24 -2.51
N GLU A 183 26.37 -1.43 -1.26
CA GLU A 183 26.31 -0.43 -0.19
C GLU A 183 27.35 0.69 -0.40
N GLU A 184 27.48 1.20 -1.63
CA GLU A 184 28.43 2.29 -1.94
C GLU A 184 28.02 3.63 -1.32
N TRP A 185 26.85 3.74 -0.69
CA TRP A 185 26.44 4.96 0.01
C TRP A 185 27.27 5.30 1.25
N HIS A 186 27.97 4.32 1.84
CA HIS A 186 28.97 4.63 2.89
C HIS A 186 30.15 5.47 2.34
N LYS A 187 30.33 5.56 1.02
CA LYS A 187 31.34 6.44 0.40
C LYS A 187 30.91 7.92 0.34
N HIS A 188 29.62 8.22 0.52
CA HIS A 188 29.07 9.58 0.47
C HIS A 188 28.81 10.20 1.86
N ILE A 189 29.18 9.49 2.93
CA ILE A 189 29.17 10.00 4.29
C ILE A 189 30.63 10.24 4.67
N LEU A 190 31.04 11.51 4.72
CA LEU A 190 32.33 11.89 5.30
C LEU A 190 32.35 11.43 6.77
N GLU A 191 33.53 11.20 7.33
CA GLU A 191 33.75 10.72 8.72
C GLU A 191 33.04 11.58 9.80
N ASN A 192 32.58 12.78 9.42
CA ASN A 192 31.84 13.74 10.23
C ASN A 192 30.30 13.69 10.05
N GLY A 193 29.74 12.77 9.27
CA GLY A 193 28.30 12.61 9.08
C GLY A 193 27.65 13.59 8.08
N ALA A 194 28.41 14.39 7.35
CA ALA A 194 27.87 15.31 6.35
C ALA A 194 27.50 14.58 5.05
N VAL A 195 26.27 14.79 4.56
CA VAL A 195 25.79 14.31 3.25
C VAL A 195 25.94 15.45 2.23
N PHE A 196 26.63 15.19 1.12
CA PHE A 196 26.87 16.18 0.07
C PHE A 196 25.57 16.53 -0.67
N ALA A 197 24.82 17.49 -0.15
CA ALA A 197 23.76 18.16 -0.87
C ALA A 197 23.76 19.65 -0.48
N VAL A 198 24.68 20.40 -1.08
CA VAL A 198 24.61 21.83 -1.44
C VAL A 198 26.01 22.20 -1.94
N ASP A 199 26.10 22.59 -3.20
CA ASP A 199 27.29 23.28 -3.72
C ASP A 199 27.34 24.66 -3.03
N PRO A 200 28.37 24.98 -2.24
CA PRO A 200 28.46 26.23 -1.48
C PRO A 200 28.59 27.47 -2.39
N SER A 201 28.64 27.31 -3.71
CA SER A 201 28.70 28.41 -4.67
C SER A 201 27.32 28.91 -5.17
N PHE A 202 26.21 28.26 -4.80
CA PHE A 202 24.88 28.77 -5.17
C PHE A 202 24.35 29.80 -4.17
N SER A 203 24.62 31.08 -4.46
CA SER A 203 23.97 32.22 -3.82
C SER A 203 22.73 32.63 -4.61
N ALA A 204 21.55 32.11 -4.26
CA ALA A 204 20.30 32.71 -4.72
C ALA A 204 19.98 33.94 -3.88
N THR A 205 20.13 35.12 -4.46
CA THR A 205 19.60 36.36 -3.89
C THR A 205 18.08 36.29 -3.97
N ILE A 206 17.41 36.16 -2.82
CA ILE A 206 15.95 36.26 -2.71
C ILE A 206 15.57 37.69 -3.15
N PRO A 207 14.76 37.89 -4.21
CA PRO A 207 14.22 39.22 -4.48
C PRO A 207 13.30 39.62 -3.32
N GLU A 208 13.48 40.86 -2.83
CA GLU A 208 12.64 41.49 -1.82
C GLU A 208 11.14 41.25 -2.07
N PRO A 209 10.32 41.06 -1.02
CA PRO A 209 8.88 40.88 -1.18
C PRO A 209 8.29 42.12 -1.86
N GLN A 210 7.82 41.96 -3.08
CA GLN A 210 7.02 42.99 -3.74
C GLN A 210 5.80 43.28 -2.86
N ASN A 211 5.65 44.54 -2.48
CA ASN A 211 4.45 45.08 -1.87
C ASN A 211 3.30 44.98 -2.89
N TRP A 212 2.43 43.98 -2.73
CA TRP A 212 1.13 44.00 -3.42
C TRP A 212 0.20 44.87 -2.58
N VAL A 213 0.19 46.15 -2.94
CA VAL A 213 -0.72 47.19 -2.47
C VAL A 213 -2.17 46.69 -2.63
N PHE A 214 -2.89 46.58 -1.51
CA PHE A 214 -4.36 46.62 -1.53
C PHE A 214 -4.75 48.07 -1.86
N ASN A 215 -5.28 48.30 -3.06
CA ASN A 215 -6.04 49.51 -3.34
C ASN A 215 -7.51 49.27 -2.96
N ASP A 216 -8.05 50.25 -2.25
CA ASP A 216 -9.35 50.35 -1.61
C ASP A 216 -10.57 50.13 -2.53
N VAL A 217 -11.65 49.57 -1.96
CA VAL A 217 -12.97 50.23 -1.80
C VAL A 217 -13.59 49.80 -0.48
#